data_AF-A0A0W1A610-F1
#
_entry.id   AF-A0A0W1A610-F1
#
_cell.length_a   1.000
_cell.length_b   1.000
_cell.length_c   1.000
_cell.angle_alpha   90.00
_cell.angle_beta   90.00
_cell.angle_gamma   90.00
#
_symmetry.space_group_name_H-M   'P 1'
#
loop_
_entity.id
_entity.type
_entity.pdbx_description
1 polymer ?
#
loop_
_entity_poly.entity_id
_entity_poly.type
_entity_poly.pdbx_seq_one_letter_code
_entity_poly.pdbx_strand_id
1 'polypeptide(L)'
;MSKTLKALMTRLNWQTNEVSLELHNTEHESRMVEQQIKELEQKISQTCITSININPELEINKLNFLTQQQEKKEELQMILKNHQTLEAKLKEKLLRIKTELKMLERYLEREEQTAKKHQVKAQENALEEWVLQQRKTV
;
A
#
# COMPACT_ATOMS: atom_id res chain seq x y z
N MET A 1 4.73 -26.84 12.34
CA MET A 1 4.26 -25.44 12.22
C MET A 1 3.16 -25.21 13.27
N SER A 2 3.31 -24.23 14.17
CA SER A 2 2.27 -23.93 15.17
C SER A 2 1.02 -23.35 14.48
N LYS A 3 -0.17 -23.73 14.95
CA LYS A 3 -1.46 -23.23 14.42
C LYS A 3 -1.56 -21.70 14.52
N THR A 4 -0.93 -21.12 15.55
CA THR A 4 -0.88 -19.69 15.83
C THR A 4 -0.10 -18.91 14.76
N LEU A 5 1.03 -19.44 14.29
CA LEU A 5 1.84 -18.75 13.28
C LEU A 5 1.17 -18.74 11.89
N LYS A 6 0.51 -19.86 11.52
CA LYS A 6 -0.31 -19.91 10.30
C LYS A 6 -1.44 -18.88 10.34
N ALA A 7 -2.14 -18.78 11.47
CA ALA A 7 -3.21 -17.79 11.65
C ALA A 7 -2.67 -16.35 11.52
N LEU A 8 -1.48 -16.07 12.06
CA LEU A 8 -0.83 -14.77 11.94
C LEU A 8 -0.48 -14.42 10.48
N MET A 9 0.14 -15.35 9.73
CA MET A 9 0.45 -15.11 8.32
C MET A 9 -0.82 -14.89 7.48
N THR A 10 -1.87 -15.69 7.70
CA THR A 10 -3.15 -15.50 7.00
C THR A 10 -3.75 -14.13 7.30
N ARG A 11 -3.70 -13.69 8.56
CA ARG A 11 -4.18 -12.35 8.96
C ARG A 11 -3.37 -11.24 8.29
N LEU A 12 -2.05 -11.32 8.28
CA LEU A 12 -1.18 -10.32 7.67
C LEU A 12 -1.37 -10.27 6.14
N ASN A 13 -1.59 -11.42 5.49
CA ASN A 13 -1.93 -11.47 4.06
C ASN A 13 -3.28 -10.81 3.78
N TRP A 14 -4.29 -11.08 4.61
CA TRP A 14 -5.60 -10.43 4.50
C TRP A 14 -5.49 -8.91 4.65
N GLN A 15 -4.75 -8.44 5.67
CA GLN A 15 -4.48 -7.02 5.88
C GLN A 15 -3.70 -6.39 4.71
N THR A 16 -2.78 -7.14 4.08
CA THR A 16 -2.06 -6.66 2.89
C THR A 16 -3.02 -6.41 1.74
N ASN A 17 -3.95 -7.33 1.50
CA ASN A 17 -4.95 -7.20 0.44
C ASN A 17 -5.91 -6.02 0.71
N GLU A 18 -6.37 -5.88 1.95
CA GLU A 18 -7.23 -4.78 2.38
C GLU A 18 -6.57 -3.42 2.17
N VAL A 19 -5.34 -3.25 2.67
CA VAL A 19 -4.57 -2.00 2.52
C VAL A 19 -4.23 -1.72 1.05
N SER A 20 -3.98 -2.77 0.25
CA SER A 20 -3.71 -2.60 -1.19
C SER A 20 -4.95 -2.13 -1.95
N LEU A 21 -6.13 -2.66 -1.59
CA LEU A 21 -7.40 -2.21 -2.17
C LEU A 21 -7.72 -0.78 -1.78
N GLU A 22 -7.54 -0.43 -0.51
CA GLU A 22 -7.72 0.92 0.00
C GLU A 22 -6.78 1.91 -0.73
N LEU A 23 -5.51 1.56 -0.88
CA LEU A 23 -4.54 2.36 -1.63
C LEU A 23 -4.96 2.57 -3.08
N HIS A 24 -5.39 1.51 -3.76
CA HIS A 24 -5.86 1.61 -5.14
C HIS A 24 -7.07 2.56 -5.26
N ASN A 25 -8.01 2.48 -4.33
CA ASN A 25 -9.18 3.35 -4.31
C ASN A 25 -8.78 4.81 -4.06
N THR A 26 -7.91 5.08 -3.09
CA THR A 26 -7.41 6.44 -2.84
C THR A 26 -6.65 6.99 -4.05
N GLU A 27 -5.80 6.19 -4.70
CA GLU A 27 -5.07 6.60 -5.92
C GLU A 27 -6.02 6.87 -7.10
N HIS A 28 -7.15 6.18 -7.17
CA HIS A 28 -8.19 6.45 -8.16
C HIS A 28 -8.90 7.78 -7.86
N GLU A 29 -9.32 8.01 -6.61
CA GLU A 29 -9.95 9.26 -6.19
C GLU A 29 -9.02 10.47 -6.36
N SER A 30 -7.74 10.31 -6.02
CA SER A 30 -6.68 11.29 -6.26
C SER A 30 -6.60 11.71 -7.74
N ARG A 31 -6.57 10.73 -8.65
CA ARG A 31 -6.57 10.98 -10.11
C ARG A 31 -7.84 11.69 -10.59
N MET A 32 -9.00 11.32 -10.06
CA MET A 32 -10.27 11.99 -10.39
C MET A 32 -10.24 13.47 -9.98
N VAL A 33 -9.71 13.78 -8.79
CA VAL A 33 -9.56 15.15 -8.30
C VAL A 33 -8.54 15.93 -9.15
N GLU A 34 -7.41 15.33 -9.51
CA GLU A 34 -6.45 15.95 -10.42
C GLU A 34 -7.06 16.30 -11.78
N GLN A 35 -7.89 15.42 -12.32
CA GLN A 35 -8.60 15.68 -13.57
C GLN A 35 -9.57 16.86 -13.43
N GLN A 36 -10.35 16.92 -12.34
CA GLN A 36 -11.26 18.04 -12.08
C GLN A 36 -10.51 19.38 -11.94
N ILE A 37 -9.33 19.38 -11.31
CA ILE A 37 -8.48 20.57 -11.21
C ILE A 37 -8.03 21.02 -12.60
N LYS A 38 -7.57 20.11 -13.46
CA LYS A 38 -7.15 20.44 -14.84
C LYS A 38 -8.30 21.00 -15.67
N GLU A 39 -9.50 20.42 -15.56
CA GLU A 39 -10.69 20.92 -16.23
C GLU A 39 -11.07 22.33 -15.76
N LEU A 40 -10.94 22.62 -14.46
CA LEU A 40 -11.14 23.97 -13.92
C LEU A 40 -10.10 24.97 -14.41
N GLU A 41 -8.81 24.58 -14.43
CA GLU A 41 -7.74 25.42 -14.96
C GLU A 41 -7.97 25.77 -16.44
N GLN A 42 -8.44 24.80 -17.23
CA GLN A 42 -8.81 25.04 -18.61
C GLN A 42 -9.99 26.02 -18.75
N LYS A 43 -11.03 25.89 -17.90
CA LYS A 43 -12.17 26.82 -17.90
C LYS A 43 -11.78 28.25 -17.51
N ILE A 44 -10.93 28.38 -16.49
CA ILE A 44 -10.40 29.67 -16.02
C ILE A 44 -9.61 30.36 -17.14
N SER A 45 -8.67 29.63 -17.77
CA SER A 45 -7.84 30.18 -18.85
C SER A 45 -8.64 30.61 -20.07
N GLN A 46 -9.67 29.85 -20.47
CA GLN A 46 -10.58 30.23 -21.55
C GLN A 46 -11.39 31.49 -21.25
N THR A 47 -11.79 31.67 -19.99
CA THR A 47 -12.61 32.81 -19.57
C THR A 47 -11.79 34.12 -19.56
N CYS A 48 -10.48 34.05 -19.37
CA CYS A 48 -9.59 35.21 -19.40
C CYS A 48 -9.46 35.92 -20.75
N ILE A 49 -9.96 35.35 -21.86
CA ILE A 49 -9.93 36.01 -23.17
C ILE A 49 -10.78 37.30 -23.10
N THR A 50 -10.16 38.46 -23.34
CA THR A 50 -10.79 39.78 -23.24
C THR A 50 -11.31 40.27 -24.59
N SER A 51 -12.50 40.87 -24.56
CA SER A 51 -13.08 41.61 -25.69
C SER A 51 -12.40 42.97 -25.84
N ILE A 52 -12.27 43.46 -27.09
CA ILE A 52 -11.73 44.80 -27.41
C ILE A 52 -12.61 45.92 -26.81
N ASN A 53 -13.89 45.63 -26.55
CA ASN A 53 -14.83 46.57 -25.94
C ASN A 53 -15.11 46.17 -24.48
N ILE A 54 -14.84 47.07 -23.53
CA ILE A 54 -15.00 46.83 -22.10
C ILE A 54 -16.43 47.17 -21.68
N ASN A 55 -17.18 46.16 -21.24
CA ASN A 55 -18.47 46.36 -20.57
C ASN A 55 -18.28 46.10 -19.06
N PRO A 56 -18.41 47.12 -18.20
CA PRO A 56 -18.18 46.98 -16.75
C PRO A 56 -19.02 45.90 -16.07
N GLU A 57 -20.30 45.74 -16.44
CA GLU A 57 -21.17 44.72 -15.84
C GLU A 57 -20.73 43.31 -16.22
N LEU A 58 -20.32 43.11 -17.48
CA LEU A 58 -19.79 41.82 -17.94
C LEU A 58 -18.47 41.49 -17.26
N GLU A 59 -17.61 42.48 -17.05
CA GLU A 59 -16.30 42.27 -16.41
C GLU A 59 -16.45 41.95 -14.92
N ILE A 60 -17.39 42.58 -14.21
CA ILE A 60 -17.74 42.23 -12.83
C ILE A 60 -18.25 40.78 -12.74
N ASN A 61 -19.16 40.38 -13.63
CA ASN A 61 -19.68 39.02 -13.67
C ASN A 61 -18.59 37.99 -13.97
N LYS A 62 -17.68 38.33 -14.89
CA LYS A 62 -16.52 37.50 -15.23
C LYS A 62 -15.57 37.35 -14.04
N LEU A 63 -15.26 38.43 -13.33
CA LEU A 63 -14.45 38.39 -12.11
C LEU A 63 -15.11 37.54 -11.02
N ASN A 64 -16.42 37.71 -10.78
CA ASN A 64 -17.15 36.90 -9.81
C ASN A 64 -17.10 35.40 -10.16
N PHE A 65 -17.27 35.06 -11.43
CA PHE A 65 -17.13 33.68 -11.90
C PHE A 65 -15.70 33.14 -11.69
N LEU A 66 -14.67 33.91 -12.03
CA LEU A 66 -13.27 33.51 -11.84
C LEU A 66 -12.95 33.28 -10.37
N THR A 67 -13.43 34.14 -9.47
CA THR A 67 -13.27 33.98 -8.02
C THR A 67 -13.89 32.66 -7.54
N GLN A 68 -15.14 32.37 -7.95
CA GLN A 68 -15.81 31.12 -7.58
C GLN A 68 -15.07 29.87 -8.10
N GLN A 69 -14.53 29.91 -9.33
CA GLN A 69 -13.75 28.78 -9.86
C GLN A 69 -12.40 28.63 -9.15
N GLN A 70 -11.79 29.74 -8.72
CA GLN A 70 -10.54 29.73 -7.97
C GLN A 70 -10.74 29.16 -6.56
N GLU A 71 -11.81 29.56 -5.85
CA GLU A 71 -12.20 28.97 -4.56
C GLU A 71 -12.40 27.46 -4.68
N LYS A 72 -13.17 27.02 -5.68
CA LYS A 72 -13.39 25.59 -5.95
C LYS A 72 -12.10 24.83 -6.27
N LYS A 73 -11.15 25.47 -6.98
CA LYS A 73 -9.84 24.89 -7.25
C LYS A 73 -9.05 24.68 -5.96
N GLU A 74 -9.06 25.65 -5.05
CA GLU A 74 -8.37 25.58 -3.76
C GLU A 74 -8.95 24.47 -2.88
N GLU A 75 -10.27 24.31 -2.85
CA GLU A 75 -10.94 23.20 -2.18
C GLU A 75 -10.49 21.84 -2.72
N LEU A 76 -10.45 21.68 -4.05
CA LEU A 76 -9.99 20.44 -4.68
C LEU A 76 -8.51 20.18 -4.43
N GLN A 77 -7.67 21.22 -4.39
CA GLN A 77 -6.24 21.08 -4.04
C GLN A 77 -6.05 20.60 -2.60
N MET A 78 -6.88 21.08 -1.66
CA MET A 78 -6.88 20.57 -0.29
C MET A 78 -7.29 19.09 -0.23
N ILE A 79 -8.33 18.70 -0.96
CA ILE A 79 -8.77 17.30 -1.05
C ILE A 79 -7.64 16.43 -1.63
N LEU A 80 -6.99 16.88 -2.71
CA LEU A 80 -5.87 16.17 -3.33
C LEU A 80 -4.73 15.96 -2.34
N LYS A 81 -4.36 16.99 -1.59
CA LYS A 81 -3.32 16.89 -0.55
C LYS A 81 -3.68 15.89 0.55
N ASN A 82 -4.96 15.82 0.93
CA ASN A 82 -5.44 14.82 1.89
C ASN A 82 -5.32 13.40 1.34
N HIS A 83 -5.70 13.17 0.07
CA HIS A 83 -5.52 11.88 -0.59
C HIS A 83 -4.04 11.47 -0.66
N GLN A 84 -3.15 12.38 -1.09
CA GLN A 84 -1.70 12.11 -1.13
C GLN A 84 -1.12 11.77 0.25
N THR A 85 -1.60 12.44 1.31
CA THR A 85 -1.19 12.13 2.68
C THR A 85 -1.69 10.74 3.11
N LEU A 86 -2.91 10.37 2.74
CA LEU A 86 -3.47 9.06 3.02
C LEU A 86 -2.72 7.96 2.25
N GLU A 87 -2.44 8.17 0.97
CA GLU A 87 -1.64 7.25 0.14
C GLU A 87 -0.27 6.99 0.75
N ALA A 88 0.43 8.03 1.24
CA ALA A 88 1.72 7.88 1.90
C ALA A 88 1.63 6.98 3.14
N LYS A 89 0.61 7.19 3.98
CA LYS A 89 0.35 6.35 5.17
C LYS A 89 0.03 4.91 4.80
N LEU A 90 -0.77 4.69 3.76
CA LEU A 90 -1.12 3.34 3.29
C LEU A 90 0.10 2.63 2.71
N LYS A 91 0.94 3.32 1.93
CA LYS A 91 2.21 2.80 1.39
C LYS A 91 3.17 2.40 2.53
N GLU A 92 3.29 3.22 3.56
CA GLU A 92 4.09 2.91 4.75
C GLU A 92 3.56 1.68 5.49
N LYS A 93 2.24 1.62 5.74
CA LYS A 93 1.58 0.47 6.39
C LYS A 93 1.81 -0.82 5.59
N LEU A 94 1.70 -0.76 4.27
CA LEU A 94 1.91 -1.90 3.37
C LEU A 94 3.37 -2.37 3.42
N LEU A 95 4.34 -1.45 3.42
CA LEU A 95 5.76 -1.76 3.57
C LEU A 95 6.05 -2.45 4.90
N ARG A 96 5.46 -1.96 5.99
CA ARG A 96 5.59 -2.55 7.32
C ARG A 96 5.06 -3.99 7.33
N ILE A 97 3.83 -4.22 6.85
CA ILE A 97 3.23 -5.56 6.81
C ILE A 97 4.06 -6.53 5.95
N LYS A 98 4.55 -6.08 4.78
CA LYS A 98 5.47 -6.88 3.94
C LYS A 98 6.75 -7.27 4.66
N THR A 99 7.30 -6.35 5.46
CA THR A 99 8.50 -6.62 6.26
C THR A 99 8.21 -7.64 7.36
N GLU A 100 7.08 -7.51 8.05
CA GLU A 100 6.62 -8.48 9.06
C GLU A 100 6.42 -9.88 8.46
N LEU A 101 5.78 -9.98 7.29
CA LEU A 101 5.64 -11.24 6.55
C LEU A 101 7.00 -11.87 6.21
N LYS A 102 7.93 -11.09 5.65
CA LYS A 102 9.26 -11.56 5.30
C LYS A 102 10.06 -12.05 6.51
N MET A 103 9.87 -11.41 7.67
CA MET A 103 10.48 -11.87 8.92
C MET A 103 9.90 -13.22 9.37
N LEU A 104 8.58 -13.40 9.27
CA LEU A 104 7.92 -14.66 9.61
C LEU A 104 8.33 -15.80 8.65
N GLU A 105 8.45 -15.52 7.36
CA GLU A 105 8.94 -16.48 6.35
C GLU A 105 10.36 -16.94 6.67
N ARG A 106 11.26 -16.01 6.99
CA ARG A 106 12.64 -16.34 7.41
C ARG A 106 12.68 -17.14 8.70
N TYR A 107 11.81 -16.83 9.65
CA TYR A 107 11.72 -17.58 10.89
C TYR A 107 11.28 -19.03 10.61
N LEU A 108 10.28 -19.21 9.75
CA LEU A 108 9.81 -20.53 9.34
C LEU A 108 10.87 -21.36 8.62
N GLU A 109 11.62 -20.73 7.72
CA GLU A 109 12.70 -21.38 6.99
C GLU A 109 13.77 -21.91 7.95
N ARG A 110 14.15 -21.13 8.97
CA ARG A 110 15.10 -21.55 10.00
C ARG A 110 14.59 -22.71 10.86
N GLU A 111 13.32 -22.65 11.26
CA GLU A 111 12.67 -23.74 12.00
C GLU A 111 12.68 -25.05 11.19
N GLU A 112 12.34 -24.97 9.90
CA GLU A 112 12.34 -26.14 9.01
C GLU A 112 13.75 -26.72 8.81
N GLN A 113 14.75 -25.87 8.60
CA GLN A 113 16.15 -26.30 8.50
C GLN A 113 16.63 -26.97 9.80
N THR A 114 16.24 -26.44 10.96
CA THR A 114 16.60 -26.98 12.27
C THR A 114 15.94 -28.34 12.49
N ALA A 115 14.64 -28.46 12.17
CA ALA A 115 13.91 -29.72 12.25
C ALA A 115 14.55 -30.80 11.34
N LYS A 116 14.91 -30.45 10.10
CA LYS A 116 15.60 -31.37 9.16
C LYS A 116 16.94 -31.85 9.73
N LYS A 117 17.75 -30.94 10.28
CA LYS A 117 19.04 -31.31 10.92
C LYS A 117 18.85 -32.25 12.11
N HIS A 118 17.85 -32.02 12.95
CA HIS A 118 17.55 -32.92 14.07
C HIS A 118 17.10 -34.29 13.60
N GLN A 119 16.28 -34.37 12.54
CA GLN A 119 15.83 -35.63 11.98
C GLN A 119 16.99 -36.44 11.41
N VAL A 120 17.90 -35.81 10.67
CA VAL A 120 19.11 -36.46 10.14
C VAL A 120 19.97 -36.99 11.27
N LYS A 121 20.28 -36.18 12.29
CA LYS A 121 21.05 -36.62 13.46
C LYS A 121 20.40 -37.79 14.20
N ALA A 122 19.07 -37.78 14.34
CA ALA A 122 18.36 -38.87 14.99
C ALA A 122 18.46 -40.18 14.17
N GLN A 123 18.42 -40.10 12.84
CA GLN A 123 18.63 -41.25 11.96
C GLN A 123 20.07 -41.77 12.02
N GLU A 124 21.06 -40.88 12.02
CA GLU A 124 22.48 -41.22 12.18
C GLU A 124 22.73 -41.94 13.52
N ASN A 125 22.25 -41.36 14.63
CA ASN A 125 22.38 -41.97 15.95
C ASN A 125 21.69 -43.35 16.02
N ALA A 126 20.49 -43.48 15.46
CA ALA A 126 19.78 -44.76 15.43
C ALA A 126 20.53 -45.82 14.60
N LEU A 127 21.14 -45.41 13.50
CA LEU A 127 21.98 -46.29 12.68
C LEU A 127 23.24 -46.73 13.44
N GLU A 128 23.93 -45.80 14.11
CA GLU A 128 25.11 -46.09 14.92
C GLU A 128 24.78 -47.07 16.06
N GLU A 129 23.67 -46.84 16.79
CA GLU A 129 23.20 -47.75 17.83
C GLU A 129 22.89 -49.14 17.28
N TRP A 130 22.23 -49.22 16.12
CA TRP A 130 21.93 -50.49 15.47
C TRP A 130 23.21 -51.26 15.09
N VAL A 131 24.20 -50.57 14.51
CA VAL A 131 25.51 -51.17 14.17
C VAL A 131 26.23 -51.67 15.42
N LEU A 132 26.20 -50.89 16.51
CA LEU A 132 26.82 -51.29 17.79
C LEU A 132 26.14 -52.51 18.42
N GLN A 133 24.82 -52.63 18.31
CA GLN A 133 24.09 -53.81 18.78
C GLN A 133 24.47 -55.06 17.99
N GLN A 134 24.52 -54.98 16.65
CA GLN A 134 24.89 -56.09 15.78
C GLN A 134 26.32 -56.60 16.03
N ARG A 135 27.26 -55.69 16.35
CA ARG A 135 28.65 -56.05 16.70
C ARG A 135 28.80 -56.70 18.08
N LYS A 136 27.84 -56.53 18.99
CA LYS A 136 27.86 -57.15 20.33
C LYS A 136 27.21 -58.54 20.37
N THR A 137 26.48 -58.91 19.32
CA THR A 137 25.77 -60.19 19.17
C THR A 137 26.57 -61.26 18.42
N VAL A 138 27.78 -60.95 17.95
CA VAL A 138 28.77 -61.88 17.36
C VAL A 138 29.90 -62.08 18.35
#